data_AF-A0A812QHU7-F1
#
_entry.id   AF-A0A812QHU7-F1
#
_cell.length_a   1.000
_cell.length_b   1.000
_cell.length_c   1.000
_cell.angle_alpha   90.00
_cell.angle_beta   90.00
_cell.angle_gamma   90.00
#
_symmetry.space_group_name_H-M   'P 1'
#
loop_
_entity.id
_entity.type
_entity.pdbx_description
1 polymer ?
#
loop_
_entity_poly.entity_id
_entity_poly.type
_entity_poly.pdbx_seq_one_letter_code
_entity_poly.pdbx_strand_id
1 'polypeptide(L)'
;MGVISNVSLGFWLIDMPLNLIFGVETRGTLEMRPSVLARRYARSWLAIDVALVSLDITLVLIEIMQQVEMRSQAVWRSARFLRSLRLLRLLRLLRVAKLQQELMIVANRLLSTHAFMLSKVIVAVLVMLLVNHIIACLWYGIGAMYLDGRSWLLEVQIHDAPFAQVYAASLHWALTQFTPATNNIAPDNALERAFAVVVILLAIGLFSSCITAITSTMASLRTARSQKSAHQAKLFQFFNDRKLSVGLYGKVQEVLEKDGHFEVRVQERDVDLLQKIPQ
;
A
#
# COMPACT_ATOMS: atom_id res chain seq x y z
N MET A 1 -14.31 -17.38 17.64
CA MET A 1 -14.24 -16.20 16.75
C MET A 1 -13.60 -15.04 17.50
N GLY A 2 -12.67 -14.32 16.89
CA GLY A 2 -12.08 -13.13 17.50
C GLY A 2 -13.03 -11.94 17.36
N VAL A 3 -13.31 -11.24 18.46
CA VAL A 3 -14.11 -10.00 18.53
C VAL A 3 -13.85 -9.04 17.36
N ILE A 4 -12.60 -9.00 16.89
CA ILE A 4 -12.10 -8.20 15.77
C ILE A 4 -12.88 -8.42 14.46
N SER A 5 -13.28 -9.64 14.09
CA SER A 5 -13.97 -9.87 12.81
C SER A 5 -15.40 -9.32 12.82
N ASN A 6 -16.08 -9.40 13.97
CA ASN A 6 -17.45 -8.91 14.11
C ASN A 6 -17.46 -7.38 14.17
N VAL A 7 -16.50 -6.79 14.89
CA VAL A 7 -16.30 -5.33 14.91
C VAL A 7 -15.99 -4.80 13.51
N SER A 8 -15.13 -5.50 12.76
CA SER A 8 -14.85 -5.12 11.36
C SER A 8 -16.10 -5.18 10.48
N LEU A 9 -16.87 -6.27 10.54
CA LEU A 9 -18.11 -6.39 9.76
C LEU A 9 -19.12 -5.28 10.10
N GLY A 10 -19.30 -4.98 11.39
CA GLY A 10 -20.15 -3.87 11.83
C GLY A 10 -19.66 -2.52 11.32
N PHE A 11 -18.35 -2.25 11.38
CA PHE A 11 -17.76 -1.04 10.83
C PHE A 11 -18.05 -0.89 9.33
N TRP A 12 -17.83 -1.93 8.53
CA TRP A 12 -18.03 -1.85 7.07
C TRP A 12 -19.50 -1.76 6.65
N LEU A 13 -20.42 -2.36 7.42
CA LEU A 13 -21.85 -2.18 7.22
C LEU A 13 -22.31 -0.74 7.47
N ILE A 14 -21.63 -0.03 8.37
CA ILE A 14 -21.90 1.38 8.67
C ILE A 14 -21.17 2.29 7.67
N ASP A 15 -19.93 2.00 7.30
CA ASP A 15 -19.12 2.81 6.37
C ASP A 15 -19.75 2.92 4.96
N MET A 16 -20.33 1.83 4.44
CA MET A 16 -21.01 1.83 3.13
C MET A 16 -22.10 2.92 2.99
N PRO A 17 -23.13 2.97 3.86
CA PRO A 17 -24.14 4.02 3.78
C PRO A 17 -23.57 5.40 4.13
N LEU A 18 -22.53 5.49 4.98
CA LEU A 18 -21.87 6.76 5.27
C LEU A 18 -21.20 7.36 4.01
N ASN A 19 -20.69 6.54 3.08
CA ASN A 19 -20.19 7.01 1.78
C ASN A 19 -21.28 7.61 0.87
N LEU A 20 -22.57 7.46 1.20
CA LEU A 20 -23.69 8.12 0.51
C LEU A 20 -24.11 9.43 1.17
N ILE A 21 -23.60 9.72 2.37
CA ILE A 21 -23.96 10.88 3.21
C ILE A 21 -22.81 11.89 3.24
N PHE A 22 -21.56 11.42 3.31
CA PHE A 22 -20.39 12.30 3.34
C PHE A 22 -20.02 12.75 1.93
N GLY A 23 -20.10 14.07 1.69
CA GLY A 23 -19.80 14.66 0.40
C GLY A 23 -18.34 14.48 -0.01
N VAL A 24 -18.15 14.35 -1.33
CA VAL A 24 -16.83 14.18 -1.93
C VAL A 24 -16.38 15.49 -2.54
N GLU A 25 -15.18 15.92 -2.19
CA GLU A 25 -14.55 17.09 -2.78
C GLU A 25 -14.25 16.82 -4.27
N THR A 26 -14.88 17.59 -5.15
CA THR A 26 -14.72 17.45 -6.60
C THR A 26 -14.31 18.80 -7.16
N ARG A 27 -13.08 18.91 -7.68
CA ARG A 27 -12.52 20.13 -8.28
C ARG A 27 -12.56 21.35 -7.35
N GLY A 28 -12.32 21.15 -6.05
CA GLY A 28 -12.33 22.23 -5.04
C GLY A 28 -13.72 22.64 -4.53
N THR A 29 -14.80 22.02 -5.03
CA THR A 29 -16.15 22.22 -4.51
C THR A 29 -16.65 20.95 -3.81
N LEU A 30 -17.25 21.12 -2.62
CA LEU A 30 -17.84 20.02 -1.86
C LEU A 30 -19.20 19.65 -2.45
N GLU A 31 -19.29 18.50 -3.12
CA GLU A 31 -20.56 17.99 -3.66
C GLU A 31 -21.27 17.14 -2.62
N MET A 32 -22.40 17.65 -2.10
CA MET A 32 -23.22 16.98 -1.08
C MET A 32 -24.49 16.32 -1.65
N ARG A 33 -24.71 16.39 -2.98
CA ARG A 33 -25.93 15.87 -3.61
C ARG A 33 -25.96 14.34 -3.59
N PRO A 34 -26.93 13.70 -2.88
CA PRO A 34 -26.92 12.24 -2.68
C PRO A 34 -27.09 11.45 -3.98
N SER A 35 -27.84 11.97 -4.97
CA SER A 35 -28.03 11.32 -6.26
C SER A 35 -26.73 11.25 -7.09
N VAL A 36 -25.89 12.28 -7.00
CA VAL A 36 -24.59 12.33 -7.68
C VAL A 36 -23.59 11.43 -6.97
N LEU A 37 -23.58 11.47 -5.63
CA LEU A 37 -22.71 10.64 -4.79
C LEU A 37 -23.02 9.16 -4.96
N ALA A 38 -24.30 8.77 -4.93
CA ALA A 38 -24.74 7.40 -5.14
C ALA A 38 -24.31 6.86 -6.52
N ARG A 39 -24.50 7.64 -7.59
CA ARG A 39 -24.10 7.22 -8.94
C ARG A 39 -22.58 7.04 -9.06
N ARG A 40 -21.80 7.92 -8.42
CA ARG A 40 -20.34 7.85 -8.42
C ARG A 40 -19.83 6.66 -7.61
N TYR A 41 -20.37 6.46 -6.42
CA TYR A 41 -20.01 5.34 -5.55
C TYR A 41 -20.41 3.99 -6.19
N ALA A 42 -21.60 3.91 -6.78
CA ALA A 42 -22.09 2.74 -7.52
C ALA A 42 -21.16 2.31 -8.67
N ARG A 43 -20.54 3.27 -9.36
CA ARG A 43 -19.67 3.00 -10.52
C ARG A 43 -18.23 2.63 -10.13
N SER A 44 -17.81 2.89 -8.90
CA SER A 44 -16.41 2.76 -8.47
C SER A 44 -16.21 1.64 -7.46
N TRP A 45 -16.77 1.80 -6.25
CA TRP A 45 -16.42 0.96 -5.10
C TRP A 45 -17.57 0.10 -4.59
N LEU A 46 -18.83 0.44 -4.89
CA LEU A 46 -19.99 -0.30 -4.37
C LEU A 46 -19.95 -1.79 -4.70
N ALA A 47 -19.60 -2.17 -5.94
CA ALA A 47 -19.54 -3.58 -6.34
C ALA A 47 -18.48 -4.36 -5.53
N ILE A 48 -17.32 -3.75 -5.28
CA ILE A 48 -16.23 -4.34 -4.50
C ILE A 48 -16.65 -4.46 -3.04
N ASP A 49 -17.19 -3.37 -2.47
CA ASP A 49 -17.61 -3.34 -1.07
C ASP A 49 -18.72 -4.38 -0.83
N VAL A 50 -19.73 -4.48 -1.71
CA VAL A 50 -20.81 -5.48 -1.62
C VAL A 50 -20.28 -6.90 -1.75
N ALA A 51 -19.37 -7.15 -2.69
CA ALA A 51 -18.74 -8.46 -2.82
C ALA A 51 -17.98 -8.85 -1.54
N LEU A 52 -17.25 -7.92 -0.91
CA LEU A 52 -16.52 -8.17 0.33
C LEU A 52 -17.45 -8.40 1.53
N VAL A 53 -18.49 -7.60 1.68
CA VAL A 53 -19.46 -7.77 2.78
C VAL A 53 -20.25 -9.07 2.60
N SER A 54 -20.69 -9.40 1.39
CA SER A 54 -21.38 -10.66 1.11
C SER A 54 -20.48 -11.87 1.42
N LEU A 55 -19.20 -11.82 1.04
CA LEU A 55 -18.23 -12.83 1.40
C LEU A 55 -18.09 -12.97 2.93
N ASP A 56 -17.96 -11.86 3.66
CA ASP A 56 -17.85 -11.90 5.12
C ASP A 56 -19.09 -12.53 5.78
N ILE A 57 -20.30 -12.19 5.30
CA ILE A 57 -21.56 -12.77 5.76
C ILE A 57 -21.61 -14.27 5.45
N THR A 58 -21.24 -14.70 4.24
CA THR A 58 -21.23 -16.13 3.89
C THR A 58 -20.28 -16.93 4.76
N LEU A 59 -19.09 -16.41 5.06
CA LEU A 59 -18.13 -17.05 5.97
C LEU A 59 -18.68 -17.16 7.39
N VAL A 60 -19.34 -16.10 7.89
CA VAL A 60 -19.99 -16.12 9.22
C VAL A 60 -21.14 -17.13 9.25
N LEU A 61 -21.98 -17.16 8.20
CA LEU A 61 -23.09 -18.09 8.10
C LEU A 61 -22.60 -19.54 8.10
N ILE A 62 -21.55 -19.85 7.34
CA ILE A 62 -20.92 -21.18 7.30
C ILE A 62 -20.40 -21.58 8.69
N GLU A 63 -19.74 -20.68 9.42
CA GLU A 63 -19.26 -20.96 10.79
C GLU A 63 -20.41 -21.21 11.78
N ILE A 64 -21.52 -20.45 11.67
CA ILE A 64 -22.72 -20.66 12.50
C ILE A 64 -23.36 -22.02 12.19
N MET A 65 -23.52 -22.36 10.90
CA MET A 65 -24.07 -23.66 10.49
C MET A 65 -23.22 -24.82 11.01
N GLN A 66 -21.90 -24.69 11.03
CA GLN A 66 -20.99 -25.71 11.59
C GLN A 66 -21.15 -25.93 13.11
N GLN A 67 -21.47 -24.88 13.87
CA GLN A 67 -21.72 -25.02 15.31
C GLN A 67 -23.05 -25.73 15.60
N VAL A 68 -24.02 -25.64 14.68
CA VAL A 68 -25.34 -26.24 14.81
C VAL A 68 -25.37 -27.69 14.29
N GLU A 69 -24.65 -27.99 13.21
CA GLU A 69 -24.60 -29.33 12.58
C GLU A 69 -23.35 -30.13 13.01
N MET A 70 -23.34 -30.64 14.24
CA MET A 70 -22.24 -31.46 14.77
C MET A 70 -22.24 -32.93 14.28
N ARG A 71 -22.95 -33.32 13.21
CA ARG A 71 -23.30 -34.76 13.01
C ARG A 71 -23.26 -35.38 11.59
N SER A 72 -22.74 -34.74 10.54
CA SER A 72 -22.69 -35.39 9.21
C SER A 72 -21.28 -35.60 8.64
N GLN A 73 -21.00 -36.83 8.18
CA GLN A 73 -19.71 -37.24 7.58
C GLN A 73 -19.40 -36.57 6.23
N ALA A 74 -20.40 -35.97 5.57
CA ALA A 74 -20.21 -35.21 4.32
C ALA A 74 -19.30 -33.97 4.49
N VAL A 75 -19.17 -33.47 5.73
CA VAL A 75 -18.36 -32.29 6.09
C VAL A 75 -16.84 -32.51 5.84
N TRP A 76 -16.34 -33.74 5.78
CA TRP A 76 -14.89 -34.01 5.65
C TRP A 76 -14.30 -33.66 4.28
N ARG A 77 -15.06 -33.81 3.18
CA ARG A 77 -14.63 -33.30 1.86
C ARG A 77 -14.75 -31.78 1.80
N SER A 78 -15.76 -31.22 2.46
CA SER A 78 -15.98 -29.78 2.60
C SER A 78 -14.92 -29.11 3.48
N ALA A 79 -14.34 -29.79 4.47
CA ALA A 79 -13.34 -29.23 5.39
C ALA A 79 -12.08 -28.72 4.67
N ARG A 80 -11.72 -29.35 3.53
CA ARG A 80 -10.60 -28.93 2.68
C ARG A 80 -10.94 -27.65 1.90
N PHE A 81 -12.13 -27.60 1.29
CA PHE A 81 -12.67 -26.40 0.63
C PHE A 81 -12.85 -25.25 1.62
N LEU A 82 -13.31 -25.52 2.84
CA LEU A 82 -13.48 -24.56 3.93
C LEU A 82 -12.16 -23.96 4.41
N ARG A 83 -11.04 -24.71 4.38
CA ARG A 83 -9.71 -24.14 4.63
C ARG A 83 -9.31 -23.19 3.52
N SER A 84 -9.59 -23.51 2.26
CA SER A 84 -9.38 -22.62 1.12
C SER A 84 -10.24 -21.36 1.19
N LEU A 85 -11.47 -21.45 1.69
CA LEU A 85 -12.33 -20.29 1.94
C LEU A 85 -11.75 -19.31 2.99
N ARG A 86 -10.87 -19.77 3.89
CA ARG A 86 -10.15 -18.85 4.80
C ARG A 86 -9.19 -17.93 4.05
N LEU A 87 -8.66 -18.35 2.90
CA LEU A 87 -7.81 -17.51 2.05
C LEU A 87 -8.62 -16.37 1.42
N LEU A 88 -9.95 -16.50 1.28
CA LEU A 88 -10.80 -15.39 0.82
C LEU A 88 -10.82 -14.23 1.83
N ARG A 89 -10.43 -14.44 3.09
CA ARG A 89 -10.21 -13.33 4.04
C ARG A 89 -9.12 -12.37 3.57
N LEU A 90 -8.19 -12.81 2.71
CA LEU A 90 -7.19 -11.95 2.08
C LEU A 90 -7.84 -10.92 1.13
N LEU A 91 -9.04 -11.17 0.60
CA LEU A 91 -9.76 -10.17 -0.19
C LEU A 91 -10.11 -8.93 0.65
N ARG A 92 -10.19 -9.06 1.99
CA ARG A 92 -10.33 -7.89 2.88
C ARG A 92 -9.16 -6.92 2.75
N LEU A 93 -7.99 -7.37 2.28
CA LEU A 93 -6.83 -6.52 2.03
C LEU A 93 -7.06 -5.55 0.85
N LEU A 94 -8.04 -5.79 -0.02
CA LEU A 94 -8.49 -4.79 -1.00
C LEU A 94 -8.98 -3.51 -0.33
N ARG A 95 -9.44 -3.58 0.93
CA ARG A 95 -9.79 -2.40 1.73
C ARG A 95 -8.57 -1.52 2.04
N VAL A 96 -7.35 -2.07 2.02
CA VAL A 96 -6.11 -1.28 2.15
C VAL A 96 -5.91 -0.36 0.95
N ALA A 97 -6.41 -0.72 -0.25
CA ALA A 97 -6.40 0.19 -1.39
C ALA A 97 -7.30 1.42 -1.15
N LYS A 98 -8.42 1.26 -0.44
CA LYS A 98 -9.26 2.37 0.02
C LYS A 98 -8.48 3.25 1.01
N LEU A 99 -7.77 2.65 1.98
CA LEU A 99 -6.91 3.38 2.91
C LEU A 99 -5.81 4.19 2.19
N GLN A 100 -5.21 3.64 1.14
CA GLN A 100 -4.23 4.36 0.32
C GLN A 100 -4.83 5.63 -0.31
N GLN A 101 -6.05 5.56 -0.83
CA GLN A 101 -6.73 6.72 -1.42
C GLN A 101 -6.96 7.81 -0.36
N GLU A 102 -7.46 7.42 0.82
CA GLU A 102 -7.69 8.36 1.92
C GLU A 102 -6.39 8.96 2.46
N LEU A 103 -5.33 8.15 2.61
CA LEU A 103 -4.03 8.63 3.07
C LEU A 103 -3.44 9.65 2.09
N MET A 104 -3.64 9.45 0.79
CA MET A 104 -3.21 10.40 -0.23
C MET A 104 -3.99 11.72 -0.17
N ILE A 105 -5.30 11.68 0.12
CA ILE A 105 -6.13 12.88 0.31
C ILE A 105 -5.65 13.66 1.54
N VAL A 106 -5.42 12.97 2.66
CA VAL A 106 -4.90 13.59 3.89
C VAL A 106 -3.50 14.15 3.67
N ALA A 107 -2.61 13.42 2.99
CA ALA A 107 -1.27 13.90 2.66
C ALA A 107 -1.32 15.15 1.77
N ASN A 108 -2.28 15.23 0.85
CA ASN A 108 -2.48 16.41 0.00
C ASN A 108 -2.98 17.63 0.80
N ARG A 109 -3.70 17.41 1.91
CA ARG A 109 -4.12 18.48 2.83
C ARG A 109 -2.99 19.04 3.67
N LEU A 110 -1.89 18.30 3.85
CA LEU A 110 -0.81 18.72 4.74
C LEU A 110 0.10 19.82 4.17
N LEU A 111 -0.13 20.34 2.95
CA LEU A 111 0.61 21.43 2.26
C LEU A 111 2.16 21.30 2.23
N SER A 112 2.73 20.26 2.82
CA SER A 112 4.15 20.01 2.92
C SER A 112 4.56 19.01 1.85
N THR A 113 5.30 19.49 0.86
CA THR A 113 5.86 18.68 -0.23
C THR A 113 6.70 17.51 0.31
N HIS A 114 7.41 17.72 1.42
CA HIS A 114 8.22 16.66 2.05
C HIS A 114 7.35 15.56 2.67
N ALA A 115 6.29 15.94 3.39
CA ALA A 115 5.37 14.97 3.98
C ALA A 115 4.62 14.17 2.92
N PHE A 116 4.20 14.83 1.83
CA PHE A 116 3.56 14.17 0.70
C PHE A 116 4.48 13.13 0.05
N MET A 117 5.73 13.50 -0.23
CA MET A 117 6.69 12.60 -0.86
C MET A 117 7.06 11.40 0.05
N LEU A 118 7.23 11.64 1.35
CA LEU A 118 7.47 10.56 2.31
C LEU A 118 6.27 9.61 2.41
N SER A 119 5.04 10.14 2.41
CA SER A 119 3.83 9.32 2.48
C SER A 119 3.72 8.37 1.27
N LYS A 120 4.12 8.82 0.07
CA LYS A 120 4.15 7.96 -1.12
C LYS A 120 5.07 6.76 -0.95
N VAL A 121 6.26 6.97 -0.39
CA VAL A 121 7.23 5.88 -0.15
C VAL A 121 6.69 4.91 0.91
N ILE A 122 6.15 5.44 2.01
CA ILE A 122 5.56 4.61 3.08
C ILE A 122 4.43 3.74 2.52
N VAL A 123 3.52 4.33 1.74
CA VAL A 123 2.43 3.62 1.08
C VAL A 123 2.98 2.54 0.14
N ALA A 124 3.98 2.84 -0.69
CA ALA A 124 4.58 1.86 -1.59
C ALA A 124 5.18 0.66 -0.84
N VAL A 125 5.87 0.90 0.27
CA VAL A 125 6.43 -0.16 1.13
C VAL A 125 5.31 -0.99 1.79
N LEU A 126 4.27 -0.34 2.32
CA LEU A 126 3.13 -1.04 2.93
C LEU A 126 2.39 -1.92 1.91
N VAL A 127 2.17 -1.42 0.70
CA VAL A 127 1.57 -2.20 -0.40
C VAL A 127 2.46 -3.39 -0.76
N MET A 128 3.78 -3.21 -0.85
CA MET A 128 4.72 -4.30 -1.13
C MET A 128 4.69 -5.40 -0.05
N LEU A 129 4.67 -5.01 1.24
CA LEU A 129 4.54 -5.96 2.35
C LEU A 129 3.21 -6.71 2.32
N LEU A 130 2.12 -6.00 1.97
CA LEU A 130 0.79 -6.58 1.84
C LEU A 130 0.73 -7.63 0.74
N VAL A 131 1.27 -7.30 -0.44
CA VAL A 131 1.35 -8.24 -1.57
C VAL A 131 2.18 -9.46 -1.20
N ASN A 132 3.32 -9.28 -0.51
CA ASN A 132 4.13 -10.39 -0.02
C ASN A 132 3.37 -11.29 0.97
N HIS A 133 2.59 -10.72 1.88
CA HIS A 133 1.72 -11.48 2.77
C HIS A 133 0.68 -12.30 2.00
N ILE A 134 0.04 -11.71 0.98
CA ILE A 134 -0.92 -12.41 0.13
C ILE A 134 -0.24 -13.56 -0.60
N ILE A 135 0.91 -13.31 -1.23
CA ILE A 135 1.69 -14.34 -1.93
C ILE A 135 2.09 -15.46 -0.98
N ALA A 136 2.56 -15.14 0.22
CA ALA A 136 2.94 -16.12 1.24
C ALA A 136 1.74 -16.99 1.67
N CYS A 137 0.57 -16.37 1.90
CA CYS A 137 -0.63 -17.11 2.27
C CYS A 137 -1.15 -17.99 1.11
N LEU A 138 -1.05 -17.52 -0.14
CA LEU A 138 -1.38 -18.33 -1.32
C LEU A 138 -0.40 -19.48 -1.49
N TRP A 139 0.90 -19.24 -1.29
CA TRP A 139 1.95 -20.27 -1.33
C TRP A 139 1.72 -21.39 -0.30
N TYR A 140 1.40 -21.01 0.94
CA TYR A 140 0.94 -21.95 1.97
C TYR A 140 -0.34 -22.67 1.56
N GLY A 141 -1.33 -21.92 1.06
CA GLY A 141 -2.60 -22.47 0.62
C GLY A 141 -2.45 -23.55 -0.45
N ILE A 142 -1.60 -23.30 -1.44
CA ILE A 142 -1.26 -24.24 -2.52
C ILE A 142 -0.60 -25.49 -1.95
N GLY A 143 0.43 -25.34 -1.13
CA GLY A 143 1.13 -26.51 -0.59
C GLY A 143 0.29 -27.33 0.40
N ALA A 144 -0.69 -26.70 1.06
CA ALA A 144 -1.65 -27.37 1.93
C ALA A 144 -2.75 -28.13 1.15
N MET A 145 -2.97 -27.79 -0.13
CA MET A 145 -3.80 -28.58 -1.02
C MET A 145 -2.99 -29.79 -1.49
N TYR A 146 -3.04 -30.88 -0.73
CA TYR A 146 -2.48 -32.19 -1.10
C TYR A 146 -3.22 -32.76 -2.33
N LEU A 147 -2.94 -32.23 -3.52
CA LEU A 147 -3.54 -32.72 -4.77
C LEU A 147 -2.87 -34.02 -5.22
N ASP A 148 -1.53 -34.12 -5.09
CA ASP A 148 -0.76 -35.23 -5.68
C ASP A 148 0.17 -35.96 -4.68
N GLY A 149 0.01 -35.71 -3.37
CA GLY A 149 0.93 -36.25 -2.35
C GLY A 149 2.34 -35.67 -2.41
N ARG A 150 2.53 -34.61 -3.20
CA ARG A 150 3.77 -33.85 -3.41
C ARG A 150 3.51 -32.38 -3.16
N SER A 151 4.27 -31.78 -2.24
CA SER A 151 4.20 -30.35 -1.97
C SER A 151 5.50 -29.84 -1.35
N TRP A 152 5.74 -28.54 -1.51
CA TRP A 152 6.90 -27.90 -0.89
C TRP A 152 6.93 -28.04 0.65
N LEU A 153 5.78 -28.19 1.31
CA LEU A 153 5.71 -28.42 2.77
C LEU A 153 6.23 -29.80 3.17
N LEU A 154 5.98 -30.81 2.33
CA LEU A 154 6.48 -32.17 2.54
C LEU A 154 7.99 -32.25 2.32
N GLU A 155 8.47 -31.63 1.24
CA GLU A 155 9.88 -31.63 0.87
C GLU A 155 10.76 -30.97 1.95
N VAL A 156 10.28 -29.85 2.50
CA VAL A 156 10.98 -29.11 3.58
C VAL A 156 10.69 -29.70 4.97
N GLN A 157 9.85 -30.74 5.05
CA GLN A 157 9.48 -31.44 6.30
C GLN A 157 8.88 -30.54 7.39
N ILE A 158 8.14 -29.49 6.99
CA ILE A 158 7.49 -28.53 7.91
C ILE A 158 5.96 -28.60 7.88
N HIS A 159 5.39 -29.65 7.30
CA HIS A 159 3.94 -29.83 7.23
C HIS A 159 3.26 -29.88 8.61
N ASP A 160 3.90 -30.52 9.60
CA ASP A 160 3.42 -30.64 10.98
C ASP A 160 3.98 -29.55 11.92
N ALA A 161 4.76 -28.61 11.38
CA ALA A 161 5.34 -27.53 12.15
C ALA A 161 4.29 -26.54 12.66
N PRO A 162 4.57 -25.79 13.74
CA PRO A 162 3.70 -24.71 14.18
C PRO A 162 3.43 -23.70 13.07
N PHE A 163 2.21 -23.16 13.01
CA PHE A 163 1.80 -22.21 11.97
C PHE A 163 2.77 -21.03 11.80
N ALA A 164 3.33 -20.52 12.90
CA ALA A 164 4.30 -19.42 12.86
C ALA A 164 5.55 -19.76 12.03
N GLN A 165 6.05 -21.00 12.14
CA GLN A 165 7.21 -21.47 11.39
C GLN A 165 6.88 -21.62 9.90
N VAL A 166 5.73 -22.23 9.58
CA VAL A 166 5.27 -22.39 8.20
C VAL A 166 4.99 -21.04 7.54
N TYR A 167 4.39 -20.11 8.28
CA TYR A 167 4.14 -18.75 7.83
C TYR A 167 5.45 -17.99 7.58
N ALA A 168 6.41 -18.06 8.50
CA ALA A 168 7.72 -17.43 8.33
C ALA A 168 8.46 -17.98 7.09
N ALA A 169 8.42 -19.30 6.87
CA ALA A 169 8.99 -19.94 5.68
C ALA A 169 8.29 -19.48 4.39
N SER A 170 6.95 -19.41 4.40
CA SER A 170 6.15 -18.94 3.26
C SER A 170 6.42 -17.47 2.94
N LEU A 171 6.54 -16.63 3.96
CA LEU A 171 6.83 -15.21 3.83
C LEU A 171 8.26 -14.97 3.34
N HIS A 172 9.23 -15.72 3.86
CA HIS A 172 10.60 -15.71 3.37
C HIS A 172 10.65 -16.07 1.87
N TRP A 173 9.93 -17.14 1.47
CA TRP A 173 9.83 -17.51 0.07
C TRP A 173 9.24 -16.40 -0.80
N ALA A 174 8.12 -15.79 -0.38
CA ALA A 174 7.52 -14.68 -1.11
C ALA A 174 8.50 -13.50 -1.27
N LEU A 175 9.18 -13.09 -0.19
CA LEU A 175 10.14 -11.99 -0.19
C LEU A 175 11.32 -12.25 -1.14
N THR A 176 11.81 -13.49 -1.20
CA THR A 176 12.93 -13.85 -2.10
C THR A 176 12.58 -13.74 -3.59
N GLN A 177 11.28 -13.67 -3.94
CA GLN A 177 10.85 -13.45 -5.33
C GLN A 177 10.99 -11.98 -5.76
N PHE A 178 10.93 -11.04 -4.80
CA PHE A 178 11.11 -9.60 -5.04
C PHE A 178 12.58 -9.20 -4.96
N THR A 179 13.29 -9.79 -4.00
CA THR A 179 14.72 -9.57 -3.80
C THR A 179 15.42 -10.92 -3.95
N PRO A 180 15.99 -11.24 -5.13
CA PRO A 180 16.63 -12.52 -5.36
C PRO A 180 17.64 -12.82 -4.24
N ALA A 181 17.28 -13.79 -3.41
CA ALA A 181 18.05 -14.22 -2.26
C ALA A 181 18.04 -15.74 -2.24
N THR A 182 19.06 -16.33 -1.62
CA THR A 182 19.15 -17.78 -1.49
C THR A 182 17.97 -18.30 -0.68
N ASN A 183 17.21 -19.22 -1.26
CA ASN A 183 16.09 -19.88 -0.62
C ASN A 183 16.16 -21.38 -0.88
N ASN A 184 15.95 -22.17 0.17
CA ASN A 184 15.94 -23.63 0.13
C ASN A 184 14.55 -24.21 -0.20
N ILE A 185 13.54 -23.35 -0.39
CA ILE A 185 12.17 -23.75 -0.72
C ILE A 185 11.96 -23.63 -2.23
N ALA A 186 11.72 -24.76 -2.88
CA ALA A 186 11.46 -24.85 -4.32
C ALA A 186 10.09 -25.45 -4.62
N PRO A 187 9.46 -25.10 -5.76
CA PRO A 187 8.21 -25.72 -6.20
C PRO A 187 8.44 -27.17 -6.64
N ASP A 188 7.68 -28.10 -6.06
CA ASP A 188 7.79 -29.54 -6.34
C ASP A 188 6.83 -29.99 -7.44
N ASN A 189 5.58 -29.50 -7.42
CA ASN A 189 4.55 -29.86 -8.40
C ASN A 189 4.33 -28.78 -9.50
N ALA A 190 3.59 -29.15 -10.56
CA ALA A 190 3.35 -28.27 -11.71
C ALA A 190 2.56 -26.99 -11.33
N LEU A 191 1.64 -27.10 -10.37
CA LEU A 191 0.83 -25.96 -9.92
C LEU A 191 1.67 -24.96 -9.12
N GLU A 192 2.51 -25.44 -8.21
CA GLU A 192 3.49 -24.64 -7.48
C GLU A 192 4.46 -23.94 -8.45
N ARG A 193 4.93 -24.66 -9.49
CA ARG A 193 5.80 -24.08 -10.52
C ARG A 193 5.11 -22.99 -11.32
N ALA A 194 3.88 -23.23 -11.78
CA ALA A 194 3.11 -22.23 -12.52
C ALA A 194 2.85 -20.98 -11.68
N PHE A 195 2.49 -21.16 -10.40
CA PHE A 195 2.31 -20.07 -9.45
C PHE A 195 3.61 -19.29 -9.22
N ALA A 196 4.74 -19.98 -9.01
CA ALA A 196 6.05 -19.34 -8.84
C ALA A 196 6.43 -18.47 -10.05
N VAL A 197 6.21 -18.95 -11.28
CA VAL A 197 6.47 -18.17 -12.50
C VAL A 197 5.62 -16.90 -12.54
N VAL A 198 4.33 -16.99 -12.23
CA VAL A 198 3.44 -15.82 -12.17
C VAL A 198 3.91 -14.82 -11.11
N VAL A 199 4.31 -15.30 -9.94
CA VAL A 199 4.81 -14.46 -8.84
C VAL A 199 6.09 -13.73 -9.24
N ILE A 200 7.04 -14.40 -9.89
CA ILE A 200 8.29 -13.77 -10.35
C ILE A 200 8.01 -12.63 -11.34
N LEU A 201 7.13 -12.85 -12.33
CA LEU A 201 6.75 -11.82 -13.30
C LEU A 201 6.10 -10.60 -12.62
N LEU A 202 5.22 -10.84 -11.66
CA LEU A 202 4.57 -9.80 -10.86
C LEU A 202 5.57 -9.06 -9.96
N ALA A 203 6.50 -9.79 -9.35
CA ALA A 203 7.50 -9.24 -8.44
C ALA A 203 8.44 -8.26 -9.16
N ILE A 204 8.87 -8.56 -10.39
CA ILE A 204 9.70 -7.66 -11.20
C ILE A 204 9.01 -6.30 -11.38
N GLY A 205 7.73 -6.29 -11.77
CA GLY A 205 6.99 -5.04 -12.01
C GLY A 205 6.76 -4.22 -10.73
N LEU A 206 6.35 -4.89 -9.64
CA LEU A 206 6.06 -4.21 -8.38
C LEU A 206 7.32 -3.71 -7.68
N PHE A 207 8.40 -4.50 -7.67
CA PHE A 207 9.66 -4.09 -7.08
C PHE A 207 10.28 -2.91 -7.82
N SER A 208 10.25 -2.94 -9.15
CA SER A 208 10.73 -1.83 -9.99
C SER A 208 9.94 -0.53 -9.75
N SER A 209 8.62 -0.65 -9.57
CA SER A 209 7.76 0.49 -9.21
C SER A 209 8.11 1.06 -7.82
N CYS A 210 8.39 0.20 -6.84
CA CYS A 210 8.81 0.61 -5.51
C CYS A 210 10.15 1.35 -5.54
N ILE A 211 11.14 0.82 -6.25
CA ILE A 211 12.44 1.50 -6.46
C ILE A 211 12.22 2.86 -7.12
N THR A 212 11.40 2.92 -8.17
CA THR A 212 11.11 4.19 -8.88
C THR A 212 10.46 5.22 -7.95
N ALA A 213 9.55 4.82 -7.07
CA ALA A 213 8.94 5.71 -6.08
C ALA A 213 9.99 6.27 -5.09
N ILE A 214 10.92 5.43 -4.64
CA ILE A 214 12.03 5.84 -3.76
C ILE A 214 12.99 6.78 -4.50
N THR A 215 13.46 6.39 -5.69
CA THR A 215 14.42 7.16 -6.49
C THR A 215 13.86 8.52 -6.90
N SER A 216 12.60 8.57 -7.36
CA SER A 216 11.94 9.84 -7.69
C SER A 216 11.81 10.75 -6.46
N THR A 217 11.51 10.17 -5.30
CA THR A 217 11.44 10.91 -4.04
C THR A 217 12.79 11.48 -3.62
N MET A 218 13.86 10.68 -3.73
CA MET A 218 15.22 11.13 -3.48
C MET A 218 15.66 12.22 -4.46
N ALA A 219 15.33 12.08 -5.74
CA ALA A 219 15.64 13.08 -6.77
C ALA A 219 14.95 14.42 -6.49
N SER A 220 13.66 14.40 -6.13
CA SER A 220 12.93 15.60 -5.76
C SER A 220 13.47 16.25 -4.48
N LEU A 221 13.83 15.45 -3.46
CA LEU A 221 14.45 15.96 -2.24
C LEU A 221 15.83 16.59 -2.52
N ARG A 222 16.63 15.95 -3.38
CA ARG A 222 17.93 16.49 -3.81
C ARG A 222 17.78 17.79 -4.57
N THR A 223 16.79 17.89 -5.46
CA THR A 223 16.49 19.12 -6.22
C THR A 223 16.07 20.25 -5.29
N ALA A 224 15.19 19.97 -4.32
CA ALA A 224 14.78 20.94 -3.31
C ALA A 224 15.96 21.47 -2.48
N ARG A 225 16.95 20.61 -2.16
CA ARG A 225 18.17 21.02 -1.45
C ARG A 225 19.19 21.71 -2.36
N SER A 226 19.32 21.28 -3.62
CA SER A 226 20.34 21.79 -4.53
C SER A 226 20.09 23.23 -4.94
N GLN A 227 18.83 23.67 -5.03
CA GLN A 227 18.52 25.08 -5.33
C GLN A 227 19.09 26.04 -4.29
N LYS A 228 18.94 25.72 -3.00
CA LYS A 228 19.54 26.50 -1.90
C LYS A 228 21.06 26.50 -1.97
N SER A 229 21.66 25.32 -2.16
CA SER A 229 23.11 25.18 -2.27
C SER A 229 23.69 25.92 -3.50
N ALA A 230 22.98 25.91 -4.63
CA ALA A 230 23.39 26.62 -5.84
C ALA A 230 23.35 28.14 -5.68
N HIS A 231 22.33 28.69 -5.01
CA HIS A 231 22.27 30.12 -4.69
C HIS A 231 23.42 30.54 -3.76
N GLN A 232 23.71 29.75 -2.73
CA GLN A 232 24.85 29.99 -1.85
C GLN A 232 26.19 29.94 -2.60
N ALA A 233 26.36 28.95 -3.49
CA ALA A 233 27.58 28.82 -4.29
C ALA A 233 27.80 30.03 -5.22
N LYS A 234 26.74 30.55 -5.87
CA LYS A 234 26.82 31.77 -6.68
C LYS A 234 27.18 33.00 -5.86
N LEU A 235 26.61 33.14 -4.66
CA LEU A 235 26.93 34.24 -3.76
C LEU A 235 28.40 34.19 -3.34
N PHE A 236 28.89 33.00 -2.96
CA PHE A 236 30.29 32.81 -2.61
C PHE A 236 31.23 33.13 -3.79
N GLN A 237 30.89 32.66 -4.99
CA GLN A 237 31.66 32.97 -6.21
C GLN A 237 31.73 34.48 -6.48
N PHE A 238 30.59 35.19 -6.39
CA PHE A 238 30.56 36.64 -6.56
C PHE A 238 31.46 37.39 -5.58
N PHE A 239 31.45 36.98 -4.31
CA PHE A 239 32.31 37.57 -3.28
C PHE A 239 33.80 37.31 -3.54
N ASN A 240 34.13 36.12 -4.01
CA ASN A 240 35.50 35.76 -4.36
C ASN A 240 36.00 36.54 -5.59
N ASP A 241 35.19 36.62 -6.66
CA ASP A 241 35.53 37.34 -7.89
C ASP A 241 35.74 38.84 -7.65
N ARG A 242 34.97 39.41 -6.71
CA ARG A 242 35.08 40.83 -6.31
C ARG A 242 36.06 41.07 -5.16
N LYS A 243 36.72 40.02 -4.64
CA LYS A 243 37.66 40.08 -3.49
C LYS A 243 37.05 40.81 -2.26
N LEU A 244 35.79 40.54 -1.98
CA LEU A 244 35.08 41.12 -0.84
C LEU A 244 35.49 40.44 0.47
N SER A 245 35.35 41.15 1.60
CA SER A 245 35.77 40.63 2.89
C SER A 245 34.84 39.52 3.41
N VAL A 246 35.42 38.54 4.11
CA VAL A 246 34.68 37.45 4.77
C VAL A 246 33.68 38.00 5.80
N GLY A 247 34.03 39.10 6.47
CA GLY A 247 33.14 39.78 7.40
C GLY A 247 31.89 40.37 6.74
N LEU A 248 32.00 40.88 5.50
CA LEU A 248 30.84 41.34 4.73
C LEU A 248 29.98 40.17 4.27
N TYR A 249 30.59 39.05 3.87
CA TYR A 249 29.87 37.83 3.48
C TYR A 249 29.00 37.31 4.64
N GLY A 250 29.56 37.24 5.85
CA GLY A 250 28.81 36.83 7.06
C GLY A 250 27.61 37.74 7.34
N LYS A 251 27.79 39.07 7.25
CA LYS A 251 26.70 40.03 7.44
C LYS A 251 25.60 39.89 6.38
N VAL A 252 25.98 39.70 5.12
CA VAL A 252 25.01 39.50 4.02
C VAL A 252 24.27 38.18 4.19
N GLN A 253 24.95 37.11 4.59
CA GLN A 253 24.30 35.83 4.85
C GLN A 253 23.31 35.92 6.03
N GLU A 254 23.66 36.61 7.11
CA GLU A 254 22.78 36.82 8.27
C GLU A 254 21.51 37.59 7.88
N VAL A 255 21.64 38.65 7.07
CA VAL A 255 20.47 39.41 6.56
C VAL A 255 19.60 38.53 5.65
N LEU A 256 20.19 37.80 4.72
CA LEU A 256 19.47 36.92 3.80
C LEU A 256 18.76 35.75 4.53
N GLU A 257 19.34 35.24 5.61
CA GLU A 257 18.69 34.26 6.49
C GLU A 257 17.51 34.86 7.25
N LYS A 258 17.67 36.10 7.77
CA LYS A 258 16.61 36.81 8.52
C LYS A 258 15.43 37.22 7.64
N ASP A 259 15.69 37.61 6.40
CA ASP A 259 14.67 37.96 5.39
C ASP A 259 13.99 36.73 4.79
N GLY A 260 14.42 35.51 5.17
CA GLY A 260 13.84 34.27 4.69
C GLY A 260 14.12 33.98 3.22
N HIS A 261 15.09 34.65 2.58
CA HIS A 261 15.47 34.39 1.18
C HIS A 261 16.08 33.00 0.96
N PHE A 262 16.51 32.34 2.04
CA PHE A 262 16.93 30.95 2.05
C PHE A 262 15.83 29.95 2.43
N GLU A 263 14.67 30.42 2.88
CA GLU A 263 13.44 29.62 2.92
C GLU A 263 12.82 29.69 1.52
N VAL A 264 12.61 28.54 0.88
CA VAL A 264 11.98 28.49 -0.44
C VAL A 264 10.49 28.82 -0.28
N ARG A 265 10.17 30.10 -0.11
CA ARG A 265 8.80 30.61 -0.30
C ARG A 265 8.61 30.76 -1.79
N VAL A 266 7.85 29.85 -2.37
CA VAL A 266 7.44 29.92 -3.77
C VAL A 266 6.65 31.22 -3.93
N GLN A 267 7.19 32.17 -4.72
CA GLN A 267 6.47 33.40 -4.99
C GLN A 267 5.35 33.10 -5.98
N GLU A 268 4.25 33.86 -5.92
CA GLU A 268 3.09 33.66 -6.80
C GLU A 268 3.46 33.67 -8.28
N ARG A 269 4.46 34.49 -8.66
CA ARG A 269 5.03 34.55 -10.01
C ARG A 269 5.72 33.27 -10.48
N ASP A 270 6.22 32.45 -9.56
CA ASP A 270 6.94 31.20 -9.83
C ASP A 270 5.97 30.01 -9.99
N VAL A 271 4.67 30.23 -9.77
CA VAL A 271 3.61 29.24 -9.96
C VAL A 271 2.87 29.54 -11.26
N ASP A 272 3.36 28.98 -12.36
CA ASP A 272 2.74 29.11 -13.71
C ASP A 272 1.24 28.72 -13.72
N LEU A 273 0.80 27.90 -12.76
CA LEU A 273 -0.60 27.51 -12.61
C LEU A 273 -1.48 28.64 -12.07
N LEU A 274 -0.95 29.56 -11.26
CA LEU A 274 -1.70 30.71 -10.72
C LEU A 274 -1.89 31.80 -11.79
N GLN A 275 -0.95 31.94 -12.72
CA GLN A 275 -1.07 32.86 -13.86
C GLN A 275 -2.21 32.50 -14.83
N LYS A 276 -2.71 31.26 -14.76
CA LYS A 276 -3.79 30.75 -15.63
C LYS A 276 -5.18 30.83 -14.99
N ILE A 277 -5.30 31.29 -13.76
CA ILE A 277 -6.59 31.44 -13.09
C ILE A 277 -7.21 32.77 -13.56
N PRO A 278 -8.41 32.75 -14.17
CA PRO A 278 -9.09 34.00 -14.55
C PRO A 278 -9.40 34.82 -13.29
N GLN A 279 -9.16 36.13 -13.39
CA GLN A 279 -9.43 37.11 -12.32
C GLN A 279 -10.90 37.16 -11.92
#